data_AF-A0A2G1XXB0-F1
#
_entry.id   AF-A0A2G1XXB0-F1
#
_cell.length_a   1.000
_cell.length_b   1.000
_cell.length_c   1.000
_cell.angle_alpha   90.00
_cell.angle_beta   90.00
_cell.angle_gamma   90.00
#
_symmetry.space_group_name_H-M   'P 1'
#
loop_
_entity.id
_entity.type
_entity.pdbx_description
1 polymer ?
#
loop_
_entity_poly.entity_id
_entity_poly.type
_entity_poly.pdbx_seq_one_letter_code
_entity_poly.pdbx_strand_id
1 'polypeptide(L)' 'MTAPINYDKMLIQDKFIMLEELWENMSHDATANGFTPKWHLDILSSREKQIENFESHFTDLKDVKERLEKLV' A
#
# COMPACT_ATOMS: atom_id res chain seq x y z
N MET A 1 -19.33 18.28 -2.82
CA MET A 1 -18.09 18.82 -3.43
C MET A 1 -16.97 18.55 -2.45
N THR A 2 -16.02 17.68 -2.79
CA THR A 2 -14.84 17.43 -1.95
C THR A 2 -13.81 18.52 -2.22
N ALA A 3 -13.39 19.23 -1.18
CA ALA A 3 -12.29 20.18 -1.30
C ALA A 3 -11.01 19.41 -1.60
N PRO A 4 -10.15 19.89 -2.51
CA PRO A 4 -8.88 19.24 -2.79
C PRO A 4 -7.97 19.32 -1.55
N ILE A 5 -7.42 18.18 -1.14
CA ILE A 5 -6.43 18.11 -0.06
C ILE A 5 -5.09 18.58 -0.64
N ASN A 6 -4.53 19.66 -0.09
CA ASN A 6 -3.24 20.19 -0.52
C ASN A 6 -2.11 19.51 0.26
N TYR A 7 -1.54 18.46 -0.33
CA TYR A 7 -0.47 17.67 0.28
C TYR A 7 0.89 18.38 0.34
N ASP A 8 1.12 19.42 -0.46
CA ASP A 8 2.42 20.09 -0.52
C ASP A 8 2.72 20.91 0.73
N LYS A 9 1.68 21.30 1.46
CA LYS A 9 1.79 22.10 2.70
C LYS A 9 1.77 21.28 3.99
N MET A 10 1.54 19.97 3.90
CA MET A 10 1.47 19.10 5.08
C MET A 10 2.85 18.67 5.52
N LEU A 11 3.11 18.69 6.82
CA LEU A 11 4.29 18.05 7.37
C LEU A 11 4.19 16.54 7.11
N ILE A 12 5.34 15.88 6.99
CA ILE A 12 5.37 14.43 6.74
C ILE A 12 4.65 13.63 7.83
N GLN A 13 4.71 14.12 9.07
CA GLN A 13 4.01 13.54 10.23
C GLN A 13 2.49 13.60 10.04
N ASP A 14 1.95 14.76 9.64
CA ASP A 14 0.53 14.94 9.38
C ASP A 14 0.04 14.03 8.24
N LYS A 15 0.89 13.80 7.23
CA LYS A 15 0.58 12.86 6.14
C LYS A 15 0.47 11.43 6.65
N PHE A 16 1.35 11.01 7.56
CA PHE A 16 1.28 9.67 8.15
C PHE A 16 0.05 9.50 9.04
N ILE A 17 -0.25 10.48 9.92
CA ILE A 17 -1.44 10.46 10.76
C ILE A 17 -2.70 10.37 9.89
N MET A 18 -2.78 11.21 8.85
CA MET A 18 -3.91 11.20 7.92
C MET A 18 -4.04 9.85 7.19
N LEU A 19 -2.92 9.22 6.82
CA LEU A 19 -2.93 7.90 6.18
C LEU A 19 -3.46 6.83 7.13
N GLU A 20 -3.04 6.84 8.40
CA GLU A 20 -3.51 5.90 9.42
C GLU A 20 -4.99 6.08 9.73
N GLU A 21 -5.44 7.31 9.94
CA GLU A 21 -6.85 7.63 10.20
C GLU A 21 -7.75 7.26 9.01
N LEU A 22 -7.29 7.56 7.79
CA LEU A 22 -8.01 7.20 6.57
C LEU A 22 -8.09 5.68 6.41
N TRP A 23 -6.98 4.99 6.61
CA TRP A 23 -6.94 3.53 6.55
C TRP A 23 -7.89 2.91 7.59
N GLU A 24 -7.84 3.37 8.83
CA GLU A 24 -8.70 2.89 9.89
C GLU A 24 -10.17 3.17 9.58
N ASN A 25 -10.51 4.36 9.11
CA ASN A 25 -11.89 4.67 8.71
C ASN A 25 -12.38 3.72 7.60
N MET A 26 -11.58 3.47 6.57
CA MET A 26 -11.93 2.56 5.46
C MET A 26 -11.97 1.08 5.88
N SER A 27 -11.17 0.67 6.86
CA SER A 27 -11.06 -0.72 7.30
C SER A 27 -12.36 -1.23 7.93
N HIS A 28 -13.10 -0.35 8.62
CA HIS A 28 -14.38 -0.67 9.27
C HIS A 28 -15.46 -1.11 8.28
N ASP A 29 -15.46 -0.54 7.07
CA ASP A 29 -16.43 -0.83 6.00
C ASP A 29 -15.84 -1.70 4.88
N ALA A 30 -14.61 -2.22 5.05
CA ALA A 30 -13.88 -2.94 4.00
C ALA A 30 -14.62 -4.21 3.51
N THR A 31 -15.46 -4.80 4.37
CA THR A 31 -16.32 -5.95 4.04
C THR A 31 -17.61 -5.55 3.32
N ALA A 32 -18.04 -4.28 3.42
CA ALA A 32 -19.39 -3.87 3.06
C ALA A 32 -19.60 -3.57 1.58
N ASN A 33 -18.56 -3.40 0.74
CA ASN A 33 -18.75 -3.06 -0.68
C ASN A 33 -17.49 -3.24 -1.55
N GLY A 34 -16.89 -4.43 -1.58
CA GLY A 34 -15.98 -4.82 -2.68
C GLY A 34 -14.89 -3.79 -3.00
N PHE A 35 -14.26 -3.23 -1.96
CA PHE A 35 -13.31 -2.12 -2.12
C PHE A 35 -12.08 -2.50 -2.94
N THR A 36 -11.81 -3.79 -3.06
CA THR A 36 -10.74 -4.32 -3.89
C THR A 36 -11.20 -4.51 -5.33
N PRO A 37 -10.72 -3.69 -6.29
CA PRO A 37 -11.07 -3.88 -7.68
C PRO A 37 -10.65 -5.27 -8.17
N LYS A 38 -11.39 -5.82 -9.13
CA LYS A 38 -11.11 -7.17 -9.66
C LYS A 38 -9.67 -7.32 -10.18
N TRP A 39 -9.14 -6.30 -10.84
CA TRP A 39 -7.75 -6.31 -11.31
C TRP A 39 -6.74 -6.47 -10.17
N HIS A 40 -7.02 -5.94 -8.98
CA HIS A 40 -6.13 -6.05 -7.84
C HIS A 40 -6.13 -7.47 -7.27
N LEU A 41 -7.31 -8.10 -7.21
CA LEU A 41 -7.43 -9.52 -6.85
C LEU A 41 -6.64 -10.40 -7.83
N ASP A 42 -6.72 -10.12 -9.13
CA ASP A 42 -6.02 -10.90 -10.15
C ASP A 42 -4.48 -10.79 -10.01
N ILE A 43 -3.97 -9.61 -9.66
CA ILE A 43 -2.55 -9.41 -9.33
C ILE A 43 -2.16 -10.21 -8.09
N LEU A 44 -2.96 -10.17 -7.03
CA LEU A 44 -2.68 -10.90 -5.79
C LEU A 44 -2.65 -12.42 -6.04
N SER A 45 -3.65 -12.95 -6.75
CA SER A 45 -3.67 -14.37 -7.13
C SER A 45 -2.50 -14.76 -8.03
N SER A 46 -2.05 -13.88 -8.92
CA SER A 46 -0.85 -14.14 -9.72
C SER A 46 0.41 -14.20 -8.86
N ARG A 47 0.56 -13.30 -7.87
CA ARG A 47 1.71 -13.29 -6.96
C ARG A 47 1.72 -14.51 -6.06
N GLU A 48 0.57 -14.91 -5.54
CA GLU A 48 0.41 -16.11 -4.72
C GLU A 48 0.88 -17.35 -5.46
N LYS A 49 0.44 -17.55 -6.71
CA LYS A 49 0.91 -18.66 -7.56
C LYS A 49 2.41 -18.65 -7.79
N GLN A 50 3.02 -17.48 -8.01
CA GLN A 50 4.47 -17.38 -8.18
C GLN A 50 5.23 -17.77 -6.91
N ILE A 51 4.68 -17.47 -5.73
CA ILE A 51 5.26 -17.89 -4.45
C ILE A 51 5.14 -19.41 -4.30
N GLU A 52 3.95 -19.98 -4.55
CA GLU A 52 3.69 -21.43 -4.48
C GLU A 52 4.57 -22.22 -5.46
N ASN A 53 4.85 -21.67 -6.64
CA ASN A 53 5.68 -22.28 -7.66
C ASN A 53 7.19 -22.03 -7.47
N PHE A 54 7.61 -21.39 -6.38
CA PHE A 54 9.00 -21.00 -6.12
C PHE A 54 9.62 -20.07 -7.19
N GLU A 55 8.78 -19.30 -7.89
CA GLU A 55 9.17 -18.32 -8.91
C GLU A 55 9.38 -16.90 -8.32
N SER A 56 9.03 -16.71 -7.05
CA SER A 56 9.23 -15.46 -6.31
C SER A 56 10.44 -15.51 -5.38
N HIS A 57 11.09 -14.36 -5.20
CA HIS A 57 12.17 -14.18 -4.23
C HIS A 57 11.79 -13.13 -3.19
N PHE A 58 12.12 -13.42 -1.94
CA PHE A 58 11.98 -12.49 -0.84
C PHE A 58 13.33 -11.85 -0.55
N THR A 59 13.31 -10.57 -0.21
CA THR A 59 14.50 -9.81 0.20
C THR A 59 14.29 -9.30 1.60
N ASP A 60 15.34 -9.29 2.42
CA ASP A 60 15.27 -8.72 3.75
C ASP A 60 14.94 -7.22 3.66
N LEU A 61 14.12 -6.74 4.59
CA LEU A 61 13.72 -5.33 4.61
C LEU A 61 14.92 -4.39 4.71
N LYS A 62 15.98 -4.79 5.44
CA LYS A 62 17.22 -4.04 5.55
C LYS A 62 17.89 -3.85 4.19
N ASP A 63 18.04 -4.92 3.43
CA ASP A 63 18.67 -4.90 2.11
C ASP A 63 17.88 -4.02 1.12
N VAL A 64 16.54 -4.04 1.24
CA VAL A 64 15.68 -3.15 0.44
C VAL A 64 15.90 -1.68 0.82
N LYS A 65 15.97 -1.35 2.12
CA LYS A 65 16.23 0.03 2.57
C LYS A 65 17.58 0.53 2.08
N GLU A 66 18.64 -0.26 2.25
CA GLU A 66 19.99 0.09 1.77
C GLU A 66 20.02 0.29 0.25
N ARG A 67 19.25 -0.49 -0.53
CA ARG A 67 19.12 -0.31 -1.98
C ARG A 67 18.39 0.98 -2.34
N LEU A 68 17.31 1.32 -1.64
CA LEU A 68 16.54 2.54 -1.89
C LEU A 68 17.32 3.80 -1.55
N GLU A 69 18.08 3.79 -0.45
CA GLU A 69 18.95 4.92 -0.06
C GLU A 69 20.02 5.24 -1.12
N LYS A 70 20.48 4.23 -1.88
CA LYS A 70 21.45 4.42 -2.98
C LYS A 70 20.85 4.94 -4.28
N LEU A 71 19.51 4.96 -4.40
CA LEU A 71 18.80 5.42 -5.60
C LEU A 71 18.41 6.91 -5.51
N VAL A 72 18.55 7.52 -4.34
CA VAL A 72 18.28 8.94 -4.05
C VAL A 72 19.60 9.70 -4.04
#